data_AF-A0A662CLG2-F1
#
_entry.id   AF-A0A662CLG2-F1
#
_cell.length_a   1.000
_cell.length_b   1.000
_cell.length_c   1.000
_cell.angle_alpha   90.00
_cell.angle_beta   90.00
_cell.angle_gamma   90.00
#
_symmetry.space_group_name_H-M   'P 1'
#
loop_
_entity.id
_entity.type
_entity.pdbx_description
1 polymer ?
#
loop_
_entity_poly.entity_id
_entity_poly.type
_entity_poly.pdbx_seq_one_letter_code
_entity_poly.pdbx_strand_id
1 'polypeptide(L)'
;RLYWAYFPTNRNLKNFIRNLFLAVKILTSERPDAVVSTGAGVGVPFMYVGRVLGITTVYVESLTRVRGLSLSGKLVYPFVDHLLVQWPEVAGMYPRARYRGRVV
;
A
#
# COMPACT_ATOMS: atom_id res chain seq x y z
N ARG A 1 -6.98 -5.63 -16.48
CA ARG A 1 -8.41 -5.23 -16.34
C ARG A 1 -8.47 -3.95 -15.52
N LEU A 2 -9.48 -3.10 -15.71
CA LEU A 2 -9.67 -1.87 -14.94
C LEU A 2 -10.81 -2.07 -13.94
N TYR A 3 -10.56 -1.73 -12.67
CA TYR A 3 -11.57 -1.75 -11.61
C TYR A 3 -11.63 -0.41 -10.92
N TRP A 4 -12.84 0.11 -10.74
CA TRP A 4 -13.08 1.37 -10.04
C TRP A 4 -13.35 1.12 -8.56
N ALA A 5 -12.69 1.92 -7.71
CA ALA A 5 -12.84 1.86 -6.27
C ALA A 5 -13.90 2.86 -5.77
N TYR A 6 -14.35 2.67 -4.53
CA TYR A 6 -15.29 3.57 -3.88
C TYR A 6 -14.59 4.84 -3.40
N PHE A 7 -15.10 6.00 -3.82
CA PHE A 7 -14.62 7.34 -3.48
C PHE A 7 -15.67 8.12 -2.65
N PRO A 8 -15.30 9.04 -1.75
CA PRO A 8 -13.94 9.43 -1.35
C PRO A 8 -13.27 8.38 -0.45
N THR A 9 -11.96 8.23 -0.58
CA THR A 9 -11.13 7.29 0.21
C THR A 9 -10.53 7.91 1.46
N ASN A 10 -10.38 9.24 1.49
CA ASN A 10 -9.74 9.95 2.59
C ASN A 10 -10.74 10.19 3.73
N ARG A 11 -10.37 9.77 4.95
CA ARG A 11 -11.18 9.95 6.17
C ARG A 11 -12.61 9.39 6.07
N ASN A 12 -12.82 8.39 5.21
CA ASN A 12 -14.13 7.78 4.99
C ASN A 12 -14.08 6.28 5.30
N LEU A 13 -14.45 5.92 6.53
CA LEU A 13 -14.42 4.54 7.01
C LEU A 13 -15.39 3.63 6.24
N LYS A 14 -16.56 4.15 5.84
CA LYS A 14 -17.55 3.41 5.06
C LYS A 14 -16.95 2.94 3.73
N ASN A 15 -16.30 3.84 3.00
CA ASN A 15 -15.66 3.50 1.73
C ASN A 15 -14.40 2.67 1.92
N PHE A 16 -13.67 2.83 3.03
CA PHE A 16 -12.58 1.93 3.38
C PHE A 16 -13.07 0.47 3.49
N ILE A 17 -14.15 0.23 4.24
CA ILE A 17 -14.75 -1.10 4.39
C ILE A 17 -15.24 -1.63 3.03
N ARG A 18 -15.92 -0.80 2.23
CA ARG A 18 -16.37 -1.20 0.88
C ARG A 18 -15.19 -1.58 -0.02
N ASN A 19 -14.08 -0.83 0.05
CA ASN A 19 -12.87 -1.14 -0.69
C ASN A 19 -12.15 -2.39 -0.18
N LEU A 20 -12.32 -2.77 1.10
CA LEU A 20 -11.82 -4.04 1.64
C LEU A 20 -12.55 -5.22 0.99
N PHE A 21 -13.88 -5.18 0.92
CA PHE A 21 -14.67 -6.21 0.21
C PHE A 21 -14.36 -6.24 -1.28
N LEU A 22 -14.17 -5.08 -1.90
CA LEU A 22 -13.74 -4.98 -3.30
C LEU A 22 -12.38 -5.65 -3.51
N ALA A 23 -11.43 -5.41 -2.61
CA ALA A 23 -10.11 -6.04 -2.65
C ALA A 23 -10.20 -7.56 -2.52
N VAL A 24 -11.01 -8.08 -1.58
CA VAL A 24 -11.24 -9.53 -1.45
C VAL A 24 -11.78 -10.13 -2.75
N LYS A 25 -12.81 -9.49 -3.34
CA LYS A 25 -13.41 -9.98 -4.59
C LYS A 25 -12.40 -10.00 -5.74
N ILE A 26 -11.65 -8.92 -5.92
CA ILE A 26 -10.70 -8.79 -7.04
C ILE A 26 -9.51 -9.73 -6.84
N LEU A 27 -8.88 -9.74 -5.68
CA LEU A 27 -7.66 -10.51 -5.45
C LEU A 27 -7.90 -12.03 -5.48
N THR A 28 -9.07 -12.50 -5.01
CA THR A 28 -9.43 -13.93 -5.10
C THR A 28 -9.80 -14.36 -6.52
N SER A 29 -10.30 -13.44 -7.34
CA SER A 29 -10.68 -13.70 -8.73
C SER A 29 -9.50 -13.64 -9.70
N GLU A 30 -8.67 -12.58 -9.59
CA GLU A 30 -7.53 -12.35 -10.48
C GLU A 30 -6.28 -13.13 -10.06
N ARG A 31 -6.18 -13.51 -8.77
CA ARG A 31 -5.06 -14.28 -8.19
C ARG A 31 -3.67 -13.77 -8.62
N PRO A 32 -3.36 -12.48 -8.41
CA PRO A 32 -2.07 -11.93 -8.81
C PRO A 32 -0.94 -12.47 -7.93
N ASP A 33 0.27 -12.54 -8.49
CA ASP A 33 1.49 -12.87 -7.73
C ASP A 33 1.92 -11.75 -6.77
N ALA A 34 1.58 -10.50 -7.11
CA ALA A 34 1.91 -9.32 -6.31
C ALA A 34 0.88 -8.20 -6.40
N VAL A 35 0.76 -7.42 -5.32
CA VAL A 35 0.03 -6.15 -5.23
C VAL A 35 1.04 -5.02 -5.06
N VAL A 36 1.01 -4.04 -5.96
CA VAL A 36 1.88 -2.85 -5.90
C VAL A 36 1.03 -1.60 -5.71
N SER A 37 1.41 -0.73 -4.78
CA SER A 37 0.73 0.57 -4.59
C SER A 37 1.72 1.69 -4.31
N THR A 38 1.53 2.80 -5.02
CA THR A 38 2.27 4.07 -4.87
C THR A 38 1.46 5.12 -4.09
N GLY A 39 0.26 4.76 -3.62
CA GLY A 39 -0.77 5.72 -3.22
C GLY A 39 -1.42 5.43 -1.88
N ALA A 40 -2.16 6.43 -1.39
CA ALA A 40 -2.99 6.34 -0.21
C ALA A 40 -4.45 6.03 -0.57
N GLY A 41 -5.27 5.72 0.45
CA GLY A 41 -6.72 5.56 0.32
C GLY A 41 -7.14 4.13 -0.04
N VAL A 42 -7.11 3.80 -1.33
CA VAL A 42 -7.47 2.44 -1.80
C VAL A 42 -6.31 1.44 -1.69
N GLY A 43 -5.07 1.92 -1.66
CA GLY A 43 -3.90 1.05 -1.55
C GLY A 43 -3.88 0.22 -0.26
N VAL A 44 -4.22 0.84 0.88
CA VAL A 44 -4.18 0.19 2.20
C VAL A 44 -5.09 -1.05 2.30
N PRO A 45 -6.39 -1.01 1.94
CA PRO A 45 -7.23 -2.21 2.01
C PRO A 45 -6.74 -3.32 1.07
N PHE A 46 -6.23 -2.99 -0.12
CA PHE A 46 -5.67 -3.99 -1.04
C PHE A 46 -4.38 -4.61 -0.52
N MET A 47 -3.50 -3.82 0.10
CA MET A 47 -2.30 -4.33 0.75
C MET A 47 -2.64 -5.26 1.91
N TYR A 48 -3.61 -4.87 2.74
CA TYR A 48 -4.04 -5.69 3.87
C TYR A 48 -4.60 -7.04 3.39
N VAL A 49 -5.53 -7.02 2.43
CA VAL A 49 -6.13 -8.25 1.89
C VAL A 49 -5.09 -9.10 1.17
N GLY A 50 -4.23 -8.50 0.34
CA GLY A 50 -3.15 -9.21 -0.33
C GLY A 50 -2.26 -9.95 0.66
N ARG A 51 -1.88 -9.29 1.75
CA ARG A 51 -1.06 -9.89 2.80
C ARG A 51 -1.74 -11.06 3.51
N VAL A 52 -3.05 -10.97 3.76
CA VAL A 52 -3.86 -12.06 4.34
C VAL A 52 -3.98 -13.25 3.38
N LEU A 53 -4.07 -12.99 2.08
CA LEU A 53 -4.15 -14.02 1.04
C LEU A 53 -2.78 -14.62 0.67
N GLY A 54 -1.68 -14.20 1.31
CA GLY A 54 -0.33 -14.67 0.98
C GLY A 54 0.22 -14.13 -0.34
N ILE A 55 -0.38 -13.07 -0.88
CA ILE A 55 0.10 -12.38 -2.08
C ILE A 55 1.23 -11.43 -1.70
N THR A 56 2.27 -11.34 -2.52
CA THR A 56 3.40 -10.43 -2.27
C THR A 56 2.92 -8.98 -2.30
N THR A 57 3.22 -8.21 -1.26
CA THR A 57 2.79 -6.81 -1.13
C THR A 57 3.97 -5.84 -1.25
N VAL A 58 3.87 -4.88 -2.17
CA VAL A 58 4.90 -3.88 -2.44
C VAL A 58 4.33 -2.48 -2.31
N TYR A 59 4.70 -1.77 -1.26
CA TYR A 59 4.32 -0.37 -1.08
C TYR A 59 5.48 0.55 -1.46
N VAL A 60 5.22 1.48 -2.36
CA VAL A 60 6.17 2.54 -2.73
C VAL A 60 5.72 3.83 -2.06
N GLU A 61 6.56 4.33 -1.16
CA GLU A 61 6.27 5.56 -0.44
C GLU A 61 6.42 6.78 -1.37
N SER A 62 5.57 7.79 -1.12
CA SER A 62 5.54 9.01 -1.89
C SER A 62 6.88 9.75 -1.84
N LEU A 63 7.32 10.28 -2.98
CA LEU A 63 8.52 11.10 -3.11
C LEU A 63 8.47 12.33 -2.18
N THR A 64 7.29 12.84 -1.85
CA THR A 64 7.13 14.00 -0.94
C THR A 64 7.43 13.69 0.53
N ARG A 65 7.66 12.42 0.89
CA ARG A 65 7.92 11.98 2.26
C ARG A 65 9.41 11.94 2.57
N VAL A 66 9.99 13.12 2.79
CA VAL A 66 11.43 13.31 3.12
C VAL A 66 11.79 13.02 4.58
N ARG A 67 10.85 13.16 5.52
CA ARG A 67 11.11 13.10 6.98
C ARG A 67 10.42 11.92 7.69
N GLY A 68 9.91 10.96 6.93
CA GLY A 68 9.26 9.77 7.46
C GLY A 68 7.98 9.38 6.72
N LEU A 69 7.45 8.20 7.03
CA LEU A 69 6.36 7.59 6.28
C LEU A 69 5.06 8.40 6.32
N SER A 70 4.28 8.31 5.25
CA SER A 70 2.90 8.81 5.17
C SER A 70 2.00 8.06 6.14
N LEU A 71 0.77 8.52 6.38
CA LEU A 71 -0.17 7.76 7.21
C LEU A 71 -0.43 6.37 6.61
N SER A 72 -0.58 6.26 5.28
CA SER A 72 -0.73 4.99 4.60
C SER A 72 0.52 4.12 4.71
N GLY A 73 1.71 4.72 4.51
CA GLY A 73 2.99 4.04 4.74
C GLY A 73 3.12 3.49 6.16
N LYS A 74 2.72 4.27 7.19
CA LYS A 74 2.69 3.81 8.58
C LYS A 74 1.68 2.69 8.83
N LEU A 75 0.52 2.72 8.17
CA LEU A 75 -0.50 1.69 8.30
C LEU A 75 -0.08 0.36 7.68
N VAL A 76 0.61 0.38 6.54
CA VAL A 76 1.05 -0.84 5.85
C VAL A 76 2.41 -1.34 6.36
N TYR A 77 3.24 -0.45 6.92
CA TYR A 77 4.57 -0.79 7.43
C TYR A 77 4.62 -2.04 8.31
N PRO A 78 3.68 -2.28 9.26
CA PRO A 78 3.67 -3.46 10.11
C PRO A 78 3.71 -4.79 9.35
N PHE A 79 3.12 -4.86 8.15
CA PHE A 79 2.79 -6.12 7.51
C PHE A 79 3.19 -6.22 6.03
N VAL A 80 3.52 -5.12 5.35
CA VAL A 80 3.93 -5.14 3.94
C VAL A 80 5.25 -5.89 3.76
N ASP A 81 5.36 -6.69 2.69
CA ASP A 81 6.55 -7.48 2.42
C ASP A 81 7.73 -6.60 1.96
N HIS A 82 7.42 -5.62 1.11
CA HIS A 82 8.40 -4.66 0.60
C HIS A 82 7.90 -3.24 0.74
N LEU A 83 8.56 -2.47 1.62
CA LEU A 83 8.39 -1.02 1.69
C LEU A 83 9.56 -0.36 0.96
N LEU A 84 9.28 0.29 -0.16
CA LEU A 84 10.26 1.04 -0.94
C LEU A 84 10.16 2.53 -0.58
N VAL A 85 11.28 3.14 -0.22
CA VAL A 85 11.37 4.56 0.11
C VAL A 85 12.37 5.25 -0.82
N GLN A 86 12.13 6.53 -1.06
CA GLN A 86 12.90 7.32 -2.04
C GLN A 86 13.94 8.24 -1.40
N TRP A 87 14.05 8.21 -0.06
CA TRP A 87 14.99 9.03 0.71
C TRP A 87 15.82 8.13 1.65
N PRO A 88 17.16 8.24 1.64
CA PRO A 88 18.01 7.42 2.49
C PRO A 88 17.77 7.69 3.98
N GLU A 89 17.43 8.93 4.35
CA GLU A 89 17.11 9.33 5.72
C GLU A 89 15.90 8.56 6.25
N VAL A 90 14.88 8.37 5.40
CA VAL A 90 13.69 7.59 5.76
C VAL A 90 14.03 6.12 5.89
N ALA A 91 14.89 5.57 5.02
CA ALA A 91 15.34 4.19 5.17
C ALA A 91 16.09 3.98 6.51
N GLY A 92 16.89 4.96 6.94
CA GLY A 92 17.56 4.94 8.25
C GLY A 92 16.61 4.96 9.46
N MET A 93 15.39 5.49 9.31
CA MET A 93 14.39 5.55 10.39
C MET A 93 13.55 4.28 10.53
N TYR A 94 13.48 3.44 9.48
CA TYR A 94 12.56 2.30 9.42
C TYR A 94 13.33 1.05 8.95
N PRO A 95 13.69 0.12 9.86
CA PRO A 95 14.55 -1.03 9.51
C PRO A 95 14.07 -1.92 8.36
N ARG A 96 12.75 -1.96 8.07
CA ARG A 96 12.19 -2.72 6.95
C ARG A 96 12.03 -1.91 5.66
N ALA A 97 12.25 -0.60 5.70
CA ALA A 97 12.20 0.25 4.52
C ALA A 97 13.47 0.08 3.69
N ARG A 98 13.31 -0.11 2.38
CA ARG A 98 14.42 -0.26 1.43
C ARG A 98 14.52 0.99 0.58
N TYR A 99 15.66 1.68 0.66
CA TYR A 99 15.95 2.79 -0.23
C TYR A 99 16.11 2.29 -1.67
N ARG A 100 15.39 2.89 -2.61
CA ARG A 100 15.46 2.57 -4.04
C ARG A 100 15.62 3.79 -4.95
N GLY A 101 15.97 4.95 -4.39
CA GLY A 101 16.09 6.18 -5.16
C GLY A 101 14.76 6.61 -5.76
N ARG A 102 14.78 7.23 -6.95
CA ARG A 102 13.58 7.71 -7.64
C ARG A 102 12.93 6.57 -8.43
N VAL A 103 11.86 5.99 -7.89
CA VAL A 103 11.16 4.82 -8.46
C VAL A 103 9.83 5.21 -9.12
N VAL A 104 9.31 6.42 -8.84
CA VAL A 104 8.04 6.96 -9.34
C VAL A 104 8.21 8.43 -9.71
#